data_AF-A0A376U930-F1
#
_entry.id   AF-A0A376U930-F1
#
_cell.length_a   1.000
_cell.length_b   1.000
_cell.length_c   1.000
_cell.angle_alpha   90.00
_cell.angle_beta   90.00
_cell.angle_gamma   90.00
#
_symmetry.space_group_name_H-M   'P 1'
#
loop_
_entity.id
_entity.type
_entity.pdbx_description
1 polymer ?
#
loop_
_entity_poly.entity_id
_entity_poly.type
_entity_poly.pdbx_seq_one_letter_code
_entity_poly.pdbx_strand_id
1 'polypeptide(L)'
;MERLINAARSTGFAECAFEDAARYANQRIAFGKPIGHNQMIQEKLALMAIKIDNMRNMVLKVAWQADQHQSLRTSAALAKLYCATYRNGSH
;
A
#
# COMPACT_ATOMS: atom_id res chain seq x y z
N MET A 1 -18.43 3.68 -8.06
CA MET A 1 -17.81 2.35 -8.25
C MET A 1 -16.43 2.41 -8.89
N GLU A 2 -16.23 3.03 -10.05
CA GLU A 2 -14.92 3.09 -10.74
C GLU A 2 -13.74 3.52 -9.84
N ARG A 3 -13.94 4.51 -8.96
CA ARG A 3 -12.92 5.01 -8.03
C ARG A 3 -12.46 3.96 -7.00
N LEU A 4 -13.37 3.12 -6.52
CA LEU A 4 -13.08 2.06 -5.55
C LEU A 4 -12.23 0.95 -6.19
N ILE A 5 -12.59 0.57 -7.42
CA ILE A 5 -11.87 -0.46 -8.20
C ILE A 5 -10.43 -0.03 -8.47
N ASN A 6 -10.22 1.24 -8.83
CA ASN A 6 -8.87 1.78 -9.08
C ASN A 6 -8.02 1.85 -7.80
N ALA A 7 -8.63 2.18 -6.66
CA ALA A 7 -7.95 2.17 -5.36
C ALA A 7 -7.55 0.75 -4.98
N ALA A 8 -8.47 -0.23 -5.05
CA ALA A 8 -8.20 -1.64 -4.77
C ALA A 8 -7.09 -2.21 -5.68
N ARG A 9 -7.11 -1.87 -6.97
CA ARG A 9 -6.04 -2.26 -7.90
C ARG A 9 -4.68 -1.68 -7.50
N SER A 10 -4.65 -0.42 -7.10
CA SER A 10 -3.41 0.24 -6.65
C SER A 10 -2.86 -0.42 -5.39
N THR A 11 -3.74 -0.85 -4.47
CA THR A 11 -3.35 -1.62 -3.27
C THR A 11 -2.72 -2.95 -3.65
N GLY A 12 -3.31 -3.71 -4.57
CA GLY A 12 -2.73 -4.99 -5.01
C GLY A 12 -1.35 -4.83 -5.68
N PHE A 13 -1.14 -3.75 -6.44
CA PHE A 13 0.19 -3.44 -6.98
C PHE A 13 1.21 -3.12 -5.87
N ALA A 14 0.80 -2.39 -4.84
CA ALA A 14 1.66 -2.07 -3.71
C ALA A 14 2.02 -3.32 -2.89
N GLU A 15 1.07 -4.24 -2.69
CA GLU A 15 1.29 -5.54 -2.04
C GLU A 15 2.33 -6.37 -2.83
N CYS A 16 2.16 -6.49 -4.14
CA CYS A 16 3.11 -7.21 -5.00
C CYS A 16 4.53 -6.60 -4.92
N ALA A 17 4.63 -5.26 -5.00
CA ALA A 17 5.90 -4.57 -4.88
C ALA A 17 6.57 -4.77 -3.50
N PHE A 18 5.78 -4.85 -2.43
CA PHE A 18 6.27 -5.16 -1.09
C PHE A 18 6.78 -6.60 -0.98
N GLU A 19 6.05 -7.58 -1.50
CA GLU A 19 6.48 -8.97 -1.50
C GLU A 19 7.79 -9.17 -2.25
N ASP A 20 7.94 -8.54 -3.42
CA ASP A 20 9.17 -8.58 -4.20
C ASP A 20 10.33 -7.88 -3.47
N ALA A 21 10.08 -6.72 -2.86
CA ALA A 21 11.08 -6.02 -2.07
C ALA A 21 11.54 -6.84 -0.85
N ALA A 22 10.61 -7.47 -0.12
CA ALA A 22 10.91 -8.31 1.03
C ALA A 22 11.68 -9.58 0.62
N ARG A 23 11.28 -10.21 -0.49
CA ARG A 23 11.98 -11.36 -1.05
C ARG A 23 13.41 -11.00 -1.45
N TYR A 24 13.58 -9.90 -2.18
CA TYR A 24 14.89 -9.41 -2.60
C TYR A 24 15.78 -9.05 -1.40
N ALA A 25 15.21 -8.43 -0.36
CA ALA A 25 15.94 -8.06 0.83
C ALA A 25 16.54 -9.28 1.57
N ASN A 26 15.84 -10.42 1.55
CA ASN A 26 16.31 -11.67 2.14
C ASN A 26 17.30 -12.45 1.26
N GLN A 27 17.20 -12.33 -0.06
CA GLN A 27 18.06 -13.04 -1.01
C GLN A 27 19.39 -12.31 -1.28
N ARG A 28 19.37 -10.97 -1.28
CA ARG A 28 20.54 -10.17 -1.63
C ARG A 28 21.50 -10.07 -0.46
N ILE A 29 22.71 -10.59 -0.65
CA ILE A 29 23.80 -10.49 0.32
C ILE A 29 24.68 -9.27 -0.01
N ALA A 30 24.94 -8.42 0.98
CA ALA A 30 25.93 -7.36 0.92
C ALA A 30 26.62 -7.23 2.28
N PHE A 31 27.91 -6.86 2.30
CA PHE A 31 28.68 -6.75 3.55
C PHE A 31 28.61 -8.03 4.41
N GLY A 32 28.59 -9.21 3.77
CA GLY A 32 28.59 -10.52 4.42
C GLY A 32 27.26 -10.99 5.01
N LYS A 33 26.15 -10.24 4.85
CA LYS A 33 24.82 -10.63 5.36
C LYS A 33 23.69 -10.23 4.40
N PRO A 34 22.49 -10.83 4.51
CA PRO A 34 21.34 -10.37 3.75
C PRO A 34 21.02 -8.89 4.05
N ILE A 35 20.72 -8.10 3.02
CA ILE A 35 20.46 -6.66 3.16
C ILE A 35 19.21 -6.36 4.02
N GLY A 36 18.31 -7.34 4.18
CA GLY A 36 17.17 -7.26 5.10
C GLY A 36 17.54 -7.10 6.57
N HIS A 37 18.79 -7.33 6.96
CA HIS A 37 19.29 -7.05 8.31
C HIS A 37 19.73 -5.60 8.52
N ASN A 38 19.73 -4.79 7.46
CA ASN A 38 20.09 -3.38 7.57
C ASN A 38 18.87 -2.59 8.06
N GLN A 39 19.04 -1.85 9.16
CA GLN A 39 17.98 -1.05 9.78
C GLN A 39 17.21 -0.18 8.77
N MET A 40 17.92 0.50 7.86
CA MET A 40 17.30 1.33 6.82
C MET A 40 16.40 0.54 5.84
N ILE A 41 16.73 -0.73 5.57
CA ILE A 41 15.89 -1.60 4.72
C ILE A 41 14.67 -2.08 5.49
N GLN A 42 14.85 -2.42 6.77
CA GLN A 42 13.74 -2.80 7.65
C GLN A 42 12.73 -1.65 7.81
N GLU A 43 13.22 -0.42 8.01
CA GLU A 43 12.38 0.78 8.07
C GLU A 43 11.59 1.00 6.77
N LYS A 44 12.24 0.85 5.60
CA LYS A 44 11.56 0.95 4.31
C LYS A 44 10.44 -0.10 4.17
N LEU A 45 10.72 -1.36 4.52
CA LEU A 45 9.73 -2.43 4.46
C LEU A 45 8.58 -2.19 5.46
N ALA A 46 8.87 -1.74 6.68
CA ALA A 46 7.86 -1.41 7.67
C ALA A 46 6.95 -0.27 7.20
N LEU A 47 7.54 0.80 6.63
CA LEU A 47 6.77 1.92 6.06
C LEU A 47 5.89 1.48 4.88
N MET A 48 6.39 0.59 4.01
CA MET A 48 5.59 0.02 2.93
C MET A 48 4.39 -0.76 3.46
N ALA A 49 4.59 -1.62 4.48
CA ALA A 49 3.53 -2.38 5.12
C ALA A 49 2.45 -1.45 5.74
N ILE A 50 2.86 -0.40 6.44
CA ILE A 50 1.95 0.60 7.01
C ILE A 50 1.13 1.30 5.91
N LYS A 51 1.77 1.69 4.81
CA LYS A 51 1.10 2.34 3.67
C LYS A 51 0.05 1.41 3.05
N ILE A 52 0.38 0.14 2.84
CA ILE A 52 -0.54 -0.88 2.29
C ILE A 52 -1.75 -1.09 3.20
N ASP A 53 -1.53 -1.22 4.51
CA ASP A 53 -2.62 -1.44 5.47
C ASP A 53 -3.59 -0.25 5.48
N ASN A 54 -3.06 0.98 5.47
CA ASN A 54 -3.88 2.17 5.34
C ASN A 54 -4.66 2.23 4.02
N MET A 55 -4.05 1.83 2.90
CA MET A 55 -4.75 1.75 1.61
C MET A 55 -5.91 0.74 1.67
N ARG A 56 -5.70 -0.45 2.25
CA ARG A 56 -6.77 -1.45 2.45
C ARG A 56 -7.88 -0.90 3.33
N ASN A 57 -7.54 -0.28 4.46
CA ASN A 57 -8.50 0.30 5.40
C ASN A 57 -9.37 1.38 4.73
N MET A 58 -8.79 2.24 3.89
CA MET A 58 -9.57 3.22 3.14
C MET A 58 -10.51 2.60 2.11
N VAL A 59 -10.06 1.57 1.38
CA VAL A 59 -10.91 0.84 0.43
C VAL A 59 -12.08 0.18 1.14
N LEU A 60 -11.81 -0.53 2.24
CA LEU A 60 -12.85 -1.19 3.04
C LEU A 60 -13.83 -0.19 3.65
N LYS A 61 -13.35 0.96 4.15
CA LYS A 61 -14.20 2.03 4.65
C LYS A 61 -15.16 2.54 3.59
N VAL A 62 -14.67 2.79 2.37
CA VAL A 62 -15.52 3.26 1.26
C VAL A 62 -16.52 2.20 0.84
N ALA A 63 -16.12 0.92 0.81
CA ALA A 63 -17.01 -0.19 0.50
C ALA A 63 -18.14 -0.30 1.55
N TRP A 64 -17.79 -0.27 2.83
CA TRP A 64 -18.77 -0.30 3.92
C TRP A 64 -19.74 0.88 3.86
N GLN A 65 -19.26 2.09 3.57
CA GLN A 65 -20.14 3.25 3.37
C GLN A 65 -21.07 3.09 2.17
N ALA A 66 -20.66 2.35 1.14
CA ALA A 66 -21.48 2.10 -0.03
C ALA A 66 -22.64 1.17 0.30
N ASP A 67 -22.34 0.12 1.08
CA ASP A 67 -23.34 -0.83 1.58
C ASP A 67 -24.35 -0.16 2.51
N GLN A 68 -23.92 0.85 3.27
CA GLN A 68 -24.77 1.65 4.16
C GLN A 68 -25.53 2.78 3.45
N HIS A 69 -25.48 2.85 2.11
CA HIS A 69 -26.07 3.93 1.30
C HIS A 69 -25.65 5.35 1.73
N GLN A 70 -24.47 5.49 2.34
CA GLN A 70 -23.93 6.78 2.74
C GLN A 70 -23.32 7.53 1.54
N SER A 71 -23.16 8.84 1.68
CA SER A 71 -22.50 9.65 0.65
C SER A 71 -21.03 9.26 0.48
N LEU A 72 -20.70 8.70 -0.68
CA LEU A 72 -19.34 8.26 -1.04
C LEU A 72 -18.45 9.37 -1.60
N ARG A 73 -18.98 10.56 -1.84
CA ARG A 73 -18.30 11.61 -2.60
C ARG A 73 -16.93 11.95 -2.03
N THR A 74 -16.87 12.19 -0.72
CA THR A 74 -15.65 12.57 -0.01
C THR A 74 -14.71 11.38 0.19
N SER A 75 -15.22 10.28 0.74
CA SER A 75 -14.40 9.11 1.06
C SER A 75 -13.79 8.46 -0.18
N ALA A 76 -14.53 8.37 -1.30
CA ALA A 76 -14.00 7.84 -2.55
C ALA A 76 -12.94 8.77 -3.20
N ALA A 77 -13.04 10.09 -3.00
CA ALA A 77 -12.04 11.03 -3.47
C ALA A 77 -10.74 10.91 -2.64
N LEU A 78 -10.86 10.83 -1.32
CA LEU A 78 -9.73 10.62 -0.40
C LEU A 78 -9.02 9.29 -0.68
N ALA A 79 -9.76 8.20 -0.81
CA ALA A 79 -9.18 6.88 -1.09
C ALA A 79 -8.42 6.87 -2.42
N LYS A 80 -8.95 7.52 -3.46
CA LYS A 80 -8.27 7.66 -4.75
C LYS A 80 -6.95 8.43 -4.62
N LEU A 81 -6.99 9.60 -3.96
CA LEU A 81 -5.80 10.45 -3.81
C LEU A 81 -4.72 9.70 -3.04
N TYR A 82 -5.07 9.12 -1.89
CA TYR A 82 -4.14 8.37 -1.05
C TYR A 82 -3.50 7.21 -1.83
N CYS A 83 -4.32 6.35 -2.43
CA CYS A 83 -3.80 5.19 -3.16
C CYS A 83 -2.96 5.59 -4.37
N ALA A 84 -3.33 6.66 -5.08
CA ALA A 84 -2.56 7.15 -6.24
C ALA A 84 -1.18 7.69 -5.83
N THR A 85 -1.10 8.43 -4.73
CA THR A 85 0.16 8.99 -4.21
C THR A 85 1.12 7.88 -3.81
N TYR A 86 0.66 6.90 -3.03
CA TYR A 86 1.53 5.83 -2.53
C TYR A 86 1.91 4.80 -3.60
N ARG A 87 1.08 4.61 -4.62
CA ARG A 87 1.44 3.79 -5.79
C ARG A 87 2.66 4.34 -6.54
N ASN A 88 2.82 5.66 -6.62
CA ASN A 88 3.92 6.29 -7.35
C ASN A 88 5.24 6.34 -6.55
N GLY A 89 5.30 5.74 -5.36
CA GLY A 89 6.50 5.78 -4.51
C GLY A 89 6.88 7.21 -4.07
N SER A 90 5.94 8.15 -4.13
CA SER A 90 6.19 9.54 -3.75
C SER A 90 6.04 9.69 -2.23
N HIS A 91 7.11 10.23 -1.62
CA HIS A 91 7.41 10.40 -0.19
C HIS A 91 8.15 9.23 0.47
#